data_AF-A0A958XKK7-F1
#
_entry.id   AF-A0A958XKK7-F1
#
_cell.length_a   1.000
_cell.length_b   1.000
_cell.length_c   1.000
_cell.angle_alpha   90.00
_cell.angle_beta   90.00
_cell.angle_gamma   90.00
#
_symmetry.space_group_name_H-M   'P 1'
#
loop_
_entity.id
_entity.type
_entity.pdbx_description
1 polymer ?
#
loop_
_entity_poly.entity_id
_entity_poly.type
_entity_poly.pdbx_seq_one_letter_code
_entity_poly.pdbx_strand_id
1 'polypeptide(L)'
;MKNMILGIAALLILGLLVAFSILPGESSTADTPANDKFQTFLKQFPKATLPYAISKEQMLEQLQEATQPVDDESANIKDHAPIKIVEDPDRFISSNRLEYVSRVPTYKEPVAQFATKQHHAVIYVVSQGFGRPFRSYHIAVFDKTGKRLATHSLANAGRSYLTASTINENLEAVCSMYQVNWASDVDEVSLEENSITGLTLERSENIDLTKPSEDDFNLQKLKLKQPEKKEEKVKTIGAVFN
;
A
#
# COMPACT_ATOMS: atom_id res chain seq x y z
N MET A 1 16.23 -52.36 -57.61
CA MET A 1 15.00 -51.66 -57.18
C MET A 1 15.23 -50.18 -57.46
N LYS A 2 14.80 -49.71 -58.62
CA LYS A 2 13.57 -48.93 -58.85
C LYS A 2 13.68 -47.45 -58.41
N ASN A 3 13.75 -46.61 -59.45
CA ASN A 3 13.25 -45.24 -59.61
C ASN A 3 14.19 -44.10 -59.15
N MET A 4 14.85 -43.32 -60.02
CA MET A 4 14.41 -42.34 -61.07
C MET A 4 13.78 -41.04 -60.53
N ILE A 5 14.41 -39.93 -60.95
CA ILE A 5 13.79 -38.67 -61.46
C ILE A 5 13.23 -37.73 -60.39
N LEU A 6 13.26 -36.39 -60.48
CA LEU A 6 13.83 -35.33 -61.34
C LEU A 6 13.08 -34.04 -60.90
N GLY A 7 13.69 -32.86 -61.09
CA GLY A 7 12.95 -31.59 -61.26
C GLY A 7 12.82 -30.76 -59.98
N ILE A 8 13.57 -29.68 -59.80
CA ILE A 8 13.40 -28.33 -60.40
C ILE A 8 12.02 -27.75 -60.09
N ALA A 9 11.99 -26.79 -59.17
CA ALA A 9 11.17 -25.58 -59.27
C ALA A 9 11.72 -24.52 -58.31
N ALA A 10 12.50 -23.60 -58.87
CA ALA A 10 12.72 -22.29 -58.29
C ALA A 10 11.38 -21.55 -58.28
N LEU A 11 10.96 -21.03 -57.13
CA LEU A 11 9.92 -20.00 -57.07
C LEU A 11 10.44 -18.83 -56.24
N LEU A 12 10.91 -17.83 -56.97
CA LEU A 12 11.07 -16.45 -56.54
C LEU A 12 9.72 -15.94 -56.03
N ILE A 13 9.64 -15.57 -54.75
CA ILE A 13 8.59 -14.66 -54.27
C ILE A 13 9.25 -13.31 -54.04
N LEU A 14 9.07 -12.47 -55.06
CA LEU A 14 9.35 -11.06 -55.10
C LEU A 14 8.06 -10.31 -54.69
N GLY A 15 8.17 -9.34 -53.78
CA GLY A 15 7.10 -8.41 -53.41
C GLY A 15 6.58 -8.66 -51.99
N LEU A 16 6.43 -7.69 -51.10
CA LEU A 16 6.31 -6.25 -51.28
C LEU A 16 6.88 -5.57 -50.02
N LEU A 17 7.86 -4.70 -50.20
CA LEU A 17 8.35 -3.80 -49.15
C LEU A 17 7.26 -2.74 -48.93
N VAL A 18 6.45 -2.89 -47.88
CA VAL A 18 5.65 -1.76 -47.39
C VAL A 18 6.57 -0.93 -46.51
N ALA A 19 7.24 0.04 -47.13
CA ALA A 19 7.80 1.18 -46.41
C ALA A 19 6.61 2.01 -45.89
N PHE A 20 6.15 1.70 -44.68
CA PHE A 20 5.28 2.60 -43.95
C PHE A 20 6.16 3.77 -43.52
N SER A 21 6.16 4.84 -44.32
CA SER A 21 6.62 6.15 -43.89
C SER A 21 5.71 6.58 -42.75
N ILE A 22 6.10 6.25 -41.52
CA ILE A 22 5.59 6.91 -40.32
C ILE A 22 6.04 8.36 -40.47
N LEU A 23 5.14 9.19 -40.98
CA LEU A 23 5.18 10.62 -40.71
C LEU A 23 5.36 10.74 -39.19
N PRO A 24 6.34 11.51 -38.67
CA PRO A 24 6.26 11.98 -37.31
C PRO A 24 5.01 12.85 -37.26
N GLY A 25 3.86 12.23 -36.98
CA GLY A 25 2.78 12.93 -36.34
C GLY A 25 3.41 13.50 -35.08
N GLU A 26 3.42 14.82 -35.00
CA GLU A 26 3.59 15.53 -33.74
C GLU A 26 2.52 14.97 -32.80
N SER A 27 2.85 13.88 -32.11
CA SER A 27 2.22 13.53 -30.86
C SER A 27 2.61 14.68 -29.96
N SER A 28 1.69 15.64 -29.86
CA SER A 28 1.63 16.63 -28.82
C SER A 28 2.26 16.07 -27.55
N THR A 29 3.44 16.61 -27.24
CA THR A 29 4.13 16.41 -25.98
C THR A 29 3.23 16.99 -24.89
N ALA A 30 2.32 16.16 -24.40
CA ALA A 30 1.59 16.35 -23.17
C ALA A 30 1.49 14.97 -22.53
N ASP A 31 1.93 14.86 -21.27
CA ASP A 31 1.84 13.66 -20.41
C ASP A 31 3.01 12.66 -20.42
N THR A 32 4.26 13.13 -20.42
CA THR A 32 5.29 12.48 -19.59
C THR A 32 5.91 13.38 -18.50
N PRO A 33 5.08 13.92 -17.56
CA PRO A 33 5.54 14.34 -16.23
C PRO A 33 5.03 13.43 -15.08
N ALA A 34 4.26 12.38 -15.37
CA ALA A 34 3.68 11.51 -14.34
C ALA A 34 4.68 10.46 -13.79
N ASN A 35 5.60 9.97 -14.63
CA ASN A 35 6.57 8.94 -14.24
C ASN A 35 7.58 9.47 -13.21
N ASP A 36 8.13 10.67 -13.40
CA ASP A 36 9.16 11.22 -12.48
C ASP A 36 8.63 11.41 -11.06
N LYS A 37 7.36 11.82 -10.92
CA LYS A 37 6.71 11.97 -9.62
C LYS A 37 6.45 10.60 -8.97
N PHE A 38 6.05 9.61 -9.76
CA PHE A 38 5.90 8.24 -9.25
C PHE A 38 7.25 7.62 -8.83
N GLN A 39 8.30 7.80 -9.62
CA GLN A 39 9.64 7.36 -9.24
C GLN A 39 10.15 8.08 -7.97
N THR A 40 9.86 9.37 -7.83
CA THR A 40 10.16 10.14 -6.61
C THR A 40 9.41 9.59 -5.41
N PHE A 41 8.13 9.26 -5.57
CA PHE A 41 7.33 8.57 -4.56
C PHE A 41 7.95 7.22 -4.17
N LEU A 42 8.30 6.37 -5.13
CA LEU A 42 8.90 5.06 -4.86
C LEU A 42 10.24 5.18 -4.11
N LYS A 43 11.06 6.21 -4.38
CA LYS A 43 12.34 6.43 -3.69
C LYS A 43 12.20 6.70 -2.19
N GLN A 44 11.01 7.06 -1.70
CA GLN A 44 10.78 7.23 -0.28
C GLN A 44 10.80 5.90 0.49
N PHE A 45 10.56 4.79 -0.20
CA PHE A 45 10.46 3.43 0.34
C PHE A 45 11.78 2.67 0.25
N PRO A 46 12.22 2.02 1.34
CA PRO A 46 13.36 1.08 1.30
C PRO A 46 13.10 -0.06 0.31
N LYS A 47 14.11 -0.41 -0.50
CA LYS A 47 13.99 -1.59 -1.37
C LYS A 47 14.04 -2.86 -0.53
N ALA A 48 13.15 -3.80 -0.83
CA ALA A 48 13.11 -5.11 -0.21
C ALA A 48 13.03 -6.22 -1.28
N THR A 49 13.18 -7.46 -0.84
CA THR A 49 13.09 -8.65 -1.70
C THR A 49 11.85 -9.46 -1.36
N LEU A 50 11.36 -10.20 -2.34
CA LEU A 50 10.32 -11.21 -2.14
C LEU A 50 10.99 -12.58 -2.01
N PRO A 51 10.45 -13.52 -1.20
CA PRO A 51 9.26 -13.35 -0.37
C PRO A 51 9.49 -12.38 0.79
N TYR A 52 8.44 -11.67 1.20
CA TYR A 52 8.47 -10.69 2.29
C TYR A 52 7.47 -11.08 3.37
N ALA A 53 7.82 -10.94 4.64
CA ALA A 53 6.97 -11.32 5.75
C ALA A 53 6.80 -10.18 6.75
N ILE A 54 5.57 -9.96 7.19
CA ILE A 54 5.25 -9.23 8.41
C ILE A 54 4.84 -10.31 9.42
N SER A 55 5.78 -10.68 10.30
CA SER A 55 5.66 -11.88 11.10
C SER A 55 4.67 -11.72 12.26
N LYS A 56 4.17 -12.86 12.72
CA LYS A 56 3.32 -12.94 13.93
C LYS A 56 4.08 -12.43 15.15
N GLU A 57 5.37 -12.72 15.25
CA GLU A 57 6.25 -12.30 16.33
C GLU A 57 6.42 -10.77 16.36
N GLN A 58 6.59 -10.13 15.19
CA GLN A 58 6.66 -8.68 15.08
C GLN A 58 5.35 -8.01 15.51
N MET A 59 4.19 -8.58 15.13
CA MET A 59 2.89 -8.03 15.54
C MET A 59 2.60 -8.28 17.02
N LEU A 60 3.10 -9.38 17.59
CA LEU A 60 2.98 -9.66 19.01
C LEU A 60 3.83 -8.69 19.83
N GLU A 61 5.08 -8.43 19.43
CA GLU A 61 5.96 -7.45 20.08
C GLU A 61 5.29 -6.06 20.15
N GLN A 62 4.70 -5.63 19.04
CA GLN A 62 3.94 -4.37 18.97
C GLN A 62 2.76 -4.34 19.96
N LEU A 63 2.06 -5.46 20.15
CA LEU A 63 0.97 -5.55 21.11
C LEU A 63 1.47 -5.58 22.56
N GLN A 64 2.61 -6.23 22.82
CA GLN A 64 3.25 -6.28 24.13
C GLN A 64 3.84 -4.92 24.53
N GLU A 65 4.34 -4.13 23.59
CA GLU A 65 4.72 -2.73 23.85
C GLU A 65 3.52 -1.92 24.35
N ALA A 66 2.32 -2.22 23.84
CA ALA A 66 1.07 -1.58 24.27
C ALA A 66 0.60 -1.98 25.68
N THR A 67 1.14 -3.06 26.26
CA THR A 67 0.84 -3.47 27.64
C THR A 67 1.87 -2.93 28.64
N GLN A 68 2.92 -2.25 28.18
CA GLN A 68 3.88 -1.61 29.09
C GLN A 68 3.22 -0.37 29.72
N PRO A 69 3.34 -0.16 31.04
CA PRO A 69 2.90 1.07 31.66
C PRO A 69 3.67 2.25 31.04
N VAL A 70 2.95 3.29 30.66
CA VAL A 70 3.56 4.56 30.22
C VAL A 70 4.11 5.25 31.46
N ASP A 71 5.40 5.07 31.71
CA ASP A 71 6.17 5.88 32.64
C ASP A 71 6.10 7.37 32.27
N ASP A 72 5.99 8.26 33.26
CA ASP A 72 5.86 9.71 33.03
C ASP A 72 7.02 10.30 32.21
N GLU A 73 8.18 9.62 32.14
CA GLU A 73 9.29 9.94 31.25
C GLU A 73 9.07 9.49 29.79
N SER A 74 8.40 8.36 29.52
CA SER A 74 8.09 7.92 28.15
C SER A 74 6.91 8.70 27.52
N ALA A 75 6.14 9.42 28.35
CA ALA A 75 5.21 10.46 27.89
C ALA A 75 5.93 11.70 27.30
N ASN A 76 7.24 11.88 27.55
CA ASN A 76 8.03 12.84 26.79
C ASN A 76 8.30 12.25 25.39
N ILE A 77 7.48 12.70 24.43
CA ILE A 77 7.55 12.45 22.98
C ILE A 77 8.95 12.73 22.36
N LYS A 78 9.91 13.25 23.13
CA LYS A 78 11.23 13.71 22.70
C LYS A 78 12.20 12.59 22.30
N ASP A 79 12.01 11.36 22.78
CA ASP A 79 12.96 10.27 22.57
C ASP A 79 12.55 9.24 21.51
N HIS A 80 11.37 9.40 20.90
CA HIS A 80 11.02 8.58 19.74
C HIS A 80 11.77 9.08 18.50
N ALA A 81 12.43 8.15 17.79
CA ALA A 81 13.06 8.44 16.52
C ALA A 81 12.07 9.18 15.60
N PRO A 82 12.51 10.21 14.86
CA PRO A 82 11.62 11.00 14.02
C PRO A 82 10.89 10.09 13.03
N ILE A 83 9.56 10.10 13.11
CA ILE A 83 8.70 9.34 12.21
C ILE A 83 8.93 9.82 10.79
N LYS A 84 9.40 8.93 9.91
CA LYS A 84 9.55 9.24 8.49
C LYS A 84 8.17 9.16 7.84
N ILE A 85 7.61 10.31 7.48
CA ILE A 85 6.30 10.39 6.83
C ILE A 85 6.48 10.32 5.31
N VAL A 86 5.59 9.60 4.63
CA VAL A 86 5.49 9.61 3.17
C VAL A 86 5.01 10.98 2.72
N GLU A 87 5.78 11.63 1.85
CA GLU A 87 5.45 12.92 1.23
C GLU A 87 4.43 12.73 0.10
N ASP A 88 3.40 13.59 0.07
CA ASP A 88 2.28 13.57 -0.88
C ASP A 88 1.63 12.18 -1.05
N PRO A 89 1.21 11.52 0.05
CA PRO A 89 0.71 10.15 -0.03
C PRO A 89 -0.61 10.07 -0.79
N ASP A 90 -1.48 11.06 -0.65
CA ASP A 90 -2.85 11.02 -1.18
C ASP A 90 -2.91 10.98 -2.71
N ARG A 91 -1.82 11.37 -3.37
CA ARG A 91 -1.64 11.24 -4.82
C ARG A 91 -1.52 9.80 -5.28
N PHE A 92 -0.92 8.92 -4.47
CA PHE A 92 -0.55 7.56 -4.90
C PHE A 92 -1.22 6.47 -4.07
N ILE A 93 -1.36 6.65 -2.76
CA ILE A 93 -1.97 5.68 -1.84
C ILE A 93 -3.31 6.20 -1.31
N SER A 94 -4.26 5.30 -1.10
CA SER A 94 -5.61 5.66 -0.67
C SER A 94 -5.59 6.19 0.77
N SER A 95 -6.47 7.14 1.05
CA SER A 95 -6.89 7.42 2.41
C SER A 95 -7.47 6.17 3.06
N ASN A 96 -7.10 5.90 4.30
CA ASN A 96 -7.72 4.83 5.10
C ASN A 96 -9.09 5.30 5.61
N ARG A 97 -10.02 4.36 5.86
CA ARG A 97 -11.28 4.62 6.60
C ARG A 97 -11.06 5.45 7.86
N LEU A 98 -9.96 5.22 8.58
CA LEU A 98 -9.60 5.96 9.79
C LEU A 98 -9.48 7.46 9.56
N GLU A 99 -8.98 7.90 8.39
CA GLU A 99 -8.86 9.32 8.04
C GLU A 99 -10.24 9.99 7.86
N TYR A 100 -11.28 9.22 7.55
CA TYR A 100 -12.63 9.74 7.35
C TYR A 100 -13.45 9.83 8.63
N VAL A 101 -13.13 9.02 9.64
CA VAL A 101 -13.94 8.90 10.86
C VAL A 101 -13.24 9.44 12.11
N SER A 102 -11.91 9.55 12.08
CA SER A 102 -11.12 10.05 13.22
C SER A 102 -10.81 11.53 13.06
N ARG A 103 -10.80 12.26 14.18
CA ARG A 103 -10.25 13.62 14.27
C ARG A 103 -8.74 13.62 14.55
N VAL A 104 -8.18 12.45 14.85
CA VAL A 104 -6.75 12.29 15.11
C VAL A 104 -6.01 12.22 13.78
N PRO A 105 -4.95 13.03 13.59
CA PRO A 105 -4.10 12.93 12.41
C PRO A 105 -3.60 11.50 12.22
N THR A 106 -3.64 11.05 10.97
CA THR A 106 -3.16 9.73 10.58
C THR A 106 -1.90 9.92 9.73
N TYR A 107 -0.85 9.19 10.06
CA TYR A 107 0.43 9.25 9.37
C TYR A 107 0.66 7.99 8.57
N LYS A 108 1.36 8.13 7.44
CA LYS A 108 1.75 7.02 6.57
C LYS A 108 3.27 6.94 6.56
N GLU A 109 3.83 5.81 6.96
CA GLU A 109 5.27 5.61 7.09
C GLU A 109 5.76 4.59 6.05
N PRO A 110 6.86 4.85 5.32
CA PRO A 110 7.33 3.95 4.29
C PRO A 110 8.05 2.74 4.88
N VAL A 111 7.62 1.53 4.53
CA VAL A 111 8.22 0.28 5.03
C VAL A 111 9.08 -0.39 3.98
N ALA A 112 8.51 -0.67 2.81
CA ALA A 112 9.20 -1.43 1.77
C ALA A 112 8.67 -1.09 0.38
N GLN A 113 9.48 -1.32 -0.64
CA GLN A 113 9.06 -1.39 -2.03
C GLN A 113 9.58 -2.65 -2.71
N PHE A 114 8.81 -3.14 -3.66
CA PHE A 114 9.13 -4.28 -4.53
C PHE A 114 8.86 -3.92 -5.99
N ALA A 115 9.64 -4.53 -6.88
CA ALA A 115 9.41 -4.47 -8.31
C ALA A 115 9.36 -5.88 -8.87
N THR A 116 8.25 -6.23 -9.51
CA THR A 116 8.13 -7.49 -10.27
C THR A 116 8.26 -7.18 -11.78
N LYS A 117 8.09 -8.19 -12.64
CA LYS A 117 8.07 -7.96 -14.09
C LYS A 117 6.95 -7.00 -14.51
N GLN A 118 5.79 -7.07 -13.85
CA GLN A 118 4.58 -6.36 -14.27
C GLN A 118 4.16 -5.23 -13.33
N HIS A 119 4.62 -5.24 -12.08
CA HIS A 119 4.08 -4.35 -11.05
C HIS A 119 5.17 -3.63 -10.25
N HIS A 120 4.76 -2.57 -9.59
CA HIS A 120 5.42 -1.99 -8.42
C HIS A 120 4.51 -2.19 -7.22
N ALA A 121 5.07 -2.46 -6.06
CA ALA A 121 4.30 -2.55 -4.83
C ALA A 121 5.04 -1.84 -3.70
N VAL A 122 4.30 -1.17 -2.82
CA VAL A 122 4.86 -0.49 -1.64
C VAL A 122 4.09 -0.91 -0.40
N ILE A 123 4.80 -1.17 0.69
CA ILE A 123 4.22 -1.38 2.02
C ILE A 123 4.42 -0.10 2.82
N TYR A 124 3.36 0.31 3.50
CA TYR A 124 3.38 1.43 4.42
C TYR A 124 2.64 1.07 5.72
N VAL A 125 3.05 1.68 6.81
CA VAL A 125 2.31 1.66 8.06
C VAL A 125 1.35 2.84 8.08
N VAL A 126 0.16 2.61 8.63
CA VAL A 126 -0.79 3.63 9.04
C VAL A 126 -0.82 3.67 10.56
N SER A 127 -0.57 4.84 11.14
CA SER A 127 -0.57 5.10 12.60
C SER A 127 -1.44 6.32 12.93
N GLN A 128 -2.10 6.31 14.09
CA GLN A 128 -2.90 7.44 14.58
C GLN A 128 -2.18 8.20 15.69
N GLY A 129 -1.99 9.51 15.50
CA GLY A 129 -1.24 10.35 16.42
C GLY A 129 0.26 10.01 16.44
N PHE A 130 1.05 10.81 17.16
CA PHE A 130 2.51 10.69 17.19
C PHE A 130 3.06 9.63 18.17
N GLY A 131 2.21 8.93 18.94
CA GLY A 131 2.69 8.15 20.09
C GLY A 131 1.82 6.98 20.49
N ARG A 132 1.42 6.10 19.57
CA ARG A 132 0.72 4.86 19.94
C ARG A 132 1.26 3.65 19.19
N PRO A 133 1.32 2.47 19.85
CA PRO A 133 1.99 1.28 19.32
C PRO A 133 1.22 0.63 18.18
N PHE A 134 -0.06 0.96 17.98
CA PHE A 134 -0.90 0.31 16.98
C PHE A 134 -0.60 0.82 15.57
N ARG A 135 0.27 0.08 14.89
CA ARG A 135 0.60 0.18 13.48
C ARG A 135 -0.22 -0.84 12.69
N SER A 136 -0.87 -0.37 11.64
CA SER A 136 -1.52 -1.24 10.65
C SER A 136 -0.71 -1.20 9.35
N TYR A 137 -0.31 -2.36 8.84
CA TYR A 137 0.46 -2.50 7.62
C TYR A 137 -0.49 -2.64 6.43
N HIS A 138 -0.21 -1.84 5.41
CA HIS A 138 -0.95 -1.82 4.16
C HIS A 138 0.01 -1.97 2.98
N ILE A 139 -0.51 -2.52 1.89
CA ILE A 139 0.19 -2.58 0.60
C ILE A 139 -0.63 -1.89 -0.47
N ALA A 140 0.04 -1.10 -1.30
CA ALA A 140 -0.53 -0.60 -2.54
C ALA A 140 0.24 -1.19 -3.72
N VAL A 141 -0.50 -1.68 -4.72
CA VAL A 141 0.05 -2.27 -5.95
C VAL A 141 -0.26 -1.36 -7.13
N PHE A 142 0.73 -1.16 -7.98
CA PHE A 142 0.70 -0.29 -9.15
C PHE A 142 1.15 -1.05 -10.39
N ASP A 143 0.62 -0.67 -11.54
CA ASP A 143 1.20 -1.09 -12.82
C ASP A 143 2.53 -0.36 -13.11
N LYS A 144 3.20 -0.72 -14.22
CA LYS A 144 4.46 -0.08 -14.64
C LYS A 144 4.32 1.40 -15.03
N THR A 145 3.11 1.88 -15.26
CA THR A 145 2.85 3.30 -15.57
C THR A 145 2.65 4.13 -14.31
N GLY A 146 2.56 3.51 -13.13
CA GLY A 146 2.32 4.16 -11.85
C GLY A 146 0.84 4.32 -11.51
N LYS A 147 -0.07 3.69 -12.27
CA LYS A 147 -1.50 3.65 -11.92
C LYS A 147 -1.71 2.62 -10.82
N ARG A 148 -2.34 3.04 -9.72
CA ARG A 148 -2.73 2.15 -8.62
C ARG A 148 -3.80 1.16 -9.09
N LEU A 149 -3.56 -0.12 -8.81
CA LEU A 149 -4.46 -1.23 -9.10
C LEU A 149 -5.29 -1.61 -7.87
N ALA A 150 -4.65 -1.70 -6.70
CA ALA A 150 -5.28 -2.20 -5.48
C ALA A 150 -4.58 -1.70 -4.21
N THR A 151 -5.32 -1.73 -3.10
CA THR A 151 -4.84 -1.53 -1.73
C THR A 151 -5.34 -2.65 -0.83
N HIS A 152 -4.47 -3.25 -0.02
CA HIS A 152 -4.85 -4.30 0.94
C HIS A 152 -4.31 -4.01 2.34
N SER A 153 -5.03 -4.46 3.37
CA SER A 153 -4.49 -4.58 4.73
C SER A 153 -3.74 -5.92 4.85
N LEU A 154 -2.50 -5.86 5.32
CA LEU A 154 -1.61 -7.01 5.39
C LEU A 154 -1.44 -7.54 6.81
N ALA A 155 -1.34 -6.63 7.78
CA ALA A 155 -1.09 -6.98 9.16
C ALA A 155 -1.58 -5.85 10.07
N ASN A 156 -2.03 -6.22 11.27
CA ASN A 156 -2.48 -5.29 12.30
C ASN A 156 -2.40 -5.99 13.65
N ALA A 157 -2.09 -5.24 14.70
CA ALA A 157 -2.22 -5.72 16.06
C ALA A 157 -3.39 -5.00 16.74
N GLY A 158 -4.34 -5.76 17.26
CA GLY A 158 -5.46 -5.24 18.03
C GLY A 158 -5.63 -6.04 19.33
N ARG A 159 -6.54 -5.58 20.20
CA ARG A 159 -6.79 -6.22 21.50
C ARG A 159 -7.26 -7.67 21.33
N SER A 160 -8.25 -7.91 20.48
CA SER A 160 -8.85 -9.24 20.34
C SER A 160 -8.14 -10.12 19.32
N TYR A 161 -7.57 -9.51 18.28
CA TYR A 161 -6.95 -10.24 17.17
C TYR A 161 -5.68 -9.54 16.70
N LEU A 162 -4.76 -10.32 16.17
CA LEU A 162 -3.71 -9.81 15.29
C LEU A 162 -3.78 -10.48 13.91
N THR A 163 -3.28 -9.79 12.89
CA THR A 163 -3.08 -10.36 11.56
C THR A 163 -1.60 -10.26 11.17
N ALA A 164 -1.08 -11.31 10.56
CA ALA A 164 0.28 -11.39 10.03
C ALA A 164 0.23 -11.89 8.58
N SER A 165 1.23 -11.58 7.77
CA SER A 165 1.21 -11.96 6.35
C SER A 165 2.58 -12.29 5.78
N THR A 166 2.55 -13.15 4.76
CA THR A 166 3.70 -13.43 3.89
C THR A 166 3.30 -13.18 2.46
N ILE A 167 4.18 -12.55 1.68
CA ILE A 167 3.96 -12.15 0.29
C ILE A 167 4.98 -12.89 -0.57
N ASN A 168 4.51 -13.58 -1.61
CA ASN A 168 5.36 -14.30 -2.54
C ASN A 168 5.78 -13.44 -3.76
N GLU A 169 6.59 -14.02 -4.64
CA GLU A 169 7.10 -13.35 -5.86
C GLU A 169 6.01 -12.92 -6.85
N ASN A 170 4.83 -13.55 -6.79
CA ASN A 170 3.69 -13.27 -7.64
C ASN A 170 2.77 -12.17 -7.08
N LEU A 171 3.13 -11.57 -5.93
CA LEU A 171 2.26 -10.68 -5.16
C LEU A 171 0.97 -11.37 -4.69
N GLU A 172 1.05 -12.65 -4.34
CA GLU A 172 0.02 -13.32 -3.56
C GLU A 172 0.41 -13.27 -2.09
N ALA A 173 -0.52 -12.90 -1.23
CA ALA A 173 -0.32 -12.83 0.21
C ALA A 173 -1.09 -13.93 0.94
N VAL A 174 -0.41 -14.66 1.83
CA VAL A 174 -1.08 -15.49 2.83
C VAL A 174 -1.24 -14.66 4.10
N CYS A 175 -2.46 -14.24 4.39
CA CYS A 175 -2.82 -13.47 5.57
C CYS A 175 -3.41 -14.41 6.63
N SER A 176 -2.82 -14.42 7.82
CA SER A 176 -3.25 -15.26 8.95
C SER A 176 -3.74 -14.38 10.08
N MET A 177 -4.95 -14.66 10.57
CA MET A 177 -5.59 -13.99 11.69
C MET A 177 -5.51 -14.88 12.93
N TYR A 178 -5.03 -14.31 14.02
CA TYR A 178 -4.89 -14.99 15.30
C TYR A 178 -5.75 -14.29 16.35
N GLN A 179 -6.52 -15.06 17.10
CA GLN A 179 -7.11 -14.62 18.36
C GLN A 179 -5.99 -14.42 19.39
N VAL A 180 -6.03 -13.29 20.08
CA VAL A 180 -5.14 -13.01 21.21
C VAL A 180 -5.74 -13.62 22.46
N ASN A 181 -4.98 -14.48 23.14
CA ASN A 181 -5.38 -15.06 24.41
C ASN A 181 -4.80 -14.21 25.53
N TRP A 182 -5.67 -13.60 26.32
CA TRP A 182 -5.29 -12.79 27.48
C TRP A 182 -5.36 -13.61 28.77
N ALA A 183 -4.60 -13.23 29.79
CA ALA A 183 -4.63 -13.86 31.09
C ALA A 183 -5.95 -13.57 31.84
N SER A 184 -6.47 -12.35 31.66
CA SER A 184 -7.75 -11.89 32.21
C SER A 184 -8.66 -11.39 31.09
N ASP A 185 -9.96 -11.26 31.37
CA ASP A 185 -10.87 -10.59 30.45
C ASP A 185 -10.43 -9.13 30.21
N VAL A 186 -10.34 -8.74 28.94
CA VAL A 186 -9.89 -7.39 28.51
C VAL A 186 -10.93 -6.31 28.77
N ASP A 187 -12.16 -6.69 29.05
CA ASP A 187 -13.22 -5.75 29.45
C ASP A 187 -13.21 -5.50 30.97
N GLU A 188 -12.56 -6.36 31.75
CA GLU A 188 -12.46 -6.26 33.21
C GLU A 188 -11.13 -5.66 33.68
N VAL A 189 -10.05 -5.84 32.90
CA VAL A 189 -8.70 -5.40 33.25
C VAL A 189 -8.12 -4.54 32.13
N SER A 190 -7.43 -3.46 32.49
CA SER A 190 -6.73 -2.60 31.53
C SER A 190 -5.66 -3.38 30.75
N LEU A 191 -5.23 -2.86 29.59
CA LEU A 191 -4.20 -3.55 28.81
C LEU A 191 -2.86 -3.60 29.54
N GLU A 192 -2.58 -2.56 30.32
CA GLU A 192 -1.34 -2.35 31.07
C GLU A 192 -1.20 -3.31 32.27
N GLU A 193 -2.32 -3.83 32.76
CA GLU A 193 -2.39 -4.79 33.87
C GLU A 193 -2.63 -6.23 33.41
N ASN A 194 -2.81 -6.44 32.10
CA ASN A 194 -3.07 -7.74 31.52
C ASN A 194 -1.80 -8.28 30.82
N SER A 195 -1.80 -9.59 30.55
CA SER A 195 -0.70 -10.24 29.83
C SER A 195 -1.23 -11.20 28.79
N ILE A 196 -0.50 -11.30 27.68
CA ILE A 196 -0.82 -12.22 26.59
C ILE A 196 -0.28 -13.59 26.98
N THR A 197 -1.15 -14.60 27.02
CA THR A 197 -0.80 -15.99 27.36
C THR A 197 -0.52 -16.83 26.13
N GLY A 198 -0.98 -16.39 24.95
CA GLY A 198 -0.71 -17.07 23.70
C GLY A 198 -1.55 -16.52 22.55
N LEU A 199 -1.43 -17.18 21.39
CA LEU A 199 -2.14 -16.85 20.17
C LEU A 199 -2.78 -18.11 19.59
N THR A 200 -4.04 -18.02 19.16
CA THR A 200 -4.75 -19.11 18.50
C THR A 200 -5.02 -18.74 17.04
N LEU A 201 -4.61 -19.57 16.08
CA LEU A 201 -4.90 -19.32 14.66
C LEU A 201 -6.39 -19.55 14.38
N GLU A 202 -7.09 -18.51 13.93
CA GLU A 202 -8.52 -18.55 13.62
C GLU A 202 -8.76 -18.75 12.11
N ARG A 203 -8.02 -18.01 11.29
CA ARG A 203 -8.21 -18.01 9.84
C ARG A 203 -6.89 -17.79 9.12
N SER A 204 -6.76 -18.43 7.95
CA SER A 204 -5.70 -18.13 6.99
C SER A 204 -6.32 -18.04 5.59
N GLU A 205 -5.99 -16.98 4.87
CA GLU A 205 -6.54 -16.72 3.54
C GLU A 205 -5.44 -16.31 2.56
N ASN A 206 -5.60 -16.70 1.31
CA ASN A 206 -4.69 -16.33 0.23
C ASN A 206 -5.33 -15.22 -0.60
N ILE A 207 -4.62 -14.11 -0.77
CA ILE A 207 -5.11 -12.88 -1.37
C ILE A 207 -4.24 -12.53 -2.57
N ASP A 208 -4.86 -12.37 -3.73
CA ASP A 208 -4.23 -11.78 -4.90
C ASP A 208 -4.15 -10.26 -4.73
N LEU A 209 -2.96 -9.75 -4.42
CA LEU A 209 -2.76 -8.33 -4.11
C LEU A 209 -2.92 -7.42 -5.33
N THR A 210 -2.98 -7.98 -6.55
CA THR A 210 -3.15 -7.20 -7.78
C THR A 210 -4.61 -6.87 -8.06
N LYS A 211 -5.55 -7.55 -7.40
CA LYS A 211 -6.99 -7.32 -7.53
C LYS A 211 -7.48 -6.33 -6.48
N PRO A 212 -8.43 -5.44 -6.80
CA PRO A 212 -9.01 -4.52 -5.81
C PRO A 212 -9.58 -5.25 -4.60
N SER A 213 -9.38 -4.69 -3.40
CA SER A 213 -9.97 -5.21 -2.17
C SER A 213 -11.40 -4.70 -1.97
N GLU A 214 -12.15 -5.32 -1.05
CA GLU A 214 -13.45 -4.81 -0.62
C GLU A 214 -13.34 -3.38 -0.06
N ASP A 215 -12.24 -3.07 0.63
CA ASP A 215 -11.96 -1.75 1.18
C ASP A 215 -11.84 -0.68 0.10
N ASP A 216 -11.20 -0.98 -1.05
CA ASP A 216 -11.12 -0.05 -2.17
C ASP A 216 -12.52 0.33 -2.69
N PHE A 217 -13.47 -0.60 -2.72
CA PHE A 217 -14.86 -0.32 -3.10
C PHE A 217 -15.60 0.49 -2.03
N ASN A 218 -15.40 0.17 -0.76
CA ASN A 218 -16.07 0.84 0.35
C ASN A 218 -15.58 2.29 0.52
N LEU A 219 -14.30 2.57 0.28
CA LEU A 219 -13.75 3.92 0.31
C LEU A 219 -14.31 4.81 -0.80
N GLN A 220 -14.55 4.27 -1.99
CA GLN A 220 -15.22 5.02 -3.07
C GLN A 220 -16.62 5.46 -2.66
N LYS A 221 -17.40 4.57 -2.02
CA LYS A 221 -18.74 4.90 -1.51
C LYS A 221 -18.70 5.99 -0.44
N LEU A 222 -17.67 6.03 0.41
CA LEU A 222 -17.51 7.06 1.44
C LEU A 222 -17.17 8.42 0.84
N LYS A 223 -16.30 8.48 -0.17
CA LYS A 223 -15.97 9.73 -0.89
C LYS A 223 -17.20 10.38 -1.51
N LEU A 224 -18.09 9.58 -2.11
CA LEU A 224 -19.34 10.07 -2.72
C LEU A 224 -20.33 10.65 -1.70
N LYS A 225 -20.19 10.33 -0.40
CA LYS A 225 -21.09 10.83 0.65
C LYS A 225 -20.60 12.13 1.30
N GLN A 226 -19.36 12.54 1.05
CA GLN A 226 -18.90 13.85 1.54
C GLN A 226 -19.45 14.95 0.62
N PRO A 227 -20.08 16.00 1.16
CA PRO A 227 -20.49 17.13 0.33
C PRO A 227 -19.23 17.72 -0.30
N GLU A 228 -19.22 17.84 -1.63
CA GLU A 228 -18.15 18.54 -2.34
C GLU A 228 -17.92 19.88 -1.65
N LYS A 229 -16.71 20.10 -1.12
CA LYS A 229 -16.31 21.42 -0.64
C LYS A 229 -16.44 22.36 -1.83
N LYS A 230 -17.53 23.14 -1.89
CA LYS A 230 -17.65 24.23 -2.84
C LYS A 230 -16.43 25.13 -2.64
N GLU A 231 -15.59 25.22 -3.67
CA GLU A 231 -14.52 26.19 -3.72
C GLU A 231 -15.15 27.58 -3.59
N GLU A 232 -15.03 28.14 -2.39
CA GLU A 232 -15.45 29.51 -2.12
C GLU A 232 -14.46 30.41 -2.86
N LYS A 233 -14.86 30.90 -4.04
CA LYS A 233 -14.12 31.93 -4.77
C LYS A 233 -14.00 33.15 -3.87
N VAL A 234 -12.87 33.28 -3.18
CA VAL A 234 -12.50 34.49 -2.47
C VAL A 234 -12.43 35.62 -3.48
N LYS A 235 -13.46 36.47 -3.49
CA LYS A 235 -13.49 37.70 -4.27
C LYS A 235 -12.56 38.69 -3.57
N THR A 236 -11.34 38.84 -4.06
CA THR A 236 -10.41 39.88 -3.60
C THR A 236 -11.02 41.24 -3.92
N ILE A 237 -11.56 41.92 -2.91
CA ILE A 237 -11.94 43.33 -3.01
C ILE A 237 -10.65 44.13 -2.85
N GLY A 238 -10.14 44.66 -3.96
CA GLY A 238 -9.04 45.63 -3.93
C GLY A 238 -9.50 46.90 -3.23
N ALA A 239 -8.97 47.16 -2.04
CA ALA A 239 -9.05 48.46 -1.41
C ALA A 239 -8.02 49.38 -2.09
N VAL A 240 -8.52 50.31 -2.90
CA VAL A 240 -7.75 51.48 -3.36
C VAL A 240 -7.70 52.44 -2.18
N PHE A 241 -6.53 52.62 -1.58
CA PHE A 241 -6.27 53.73 -0.69
C PHE A 241 -5.96 54.96 -1.55
N ASN A 242 -6.77 56.01 -1.39
CA ASN A 242 -6.44 57.38 -1.78
C ASN A 242 -5.57 58.03 -0.69
#